data_AF-A0A1E1XL15-F1
#
_entry.id   AF-A0A1E1XL15-F1
#
_cell.length_a   1.000
_cell.length_b   1.000
_cell.length_c   1.000
_cell.angle_alpha   90.00
_cell.angle_beta   90.00
_cell.angle_gamma   90.00
#
_symmetry.space_group_name_H-M   'P 1'
#
loop_
_entity.id
_entity.type
_entity.pdbx_description
1 polymer ?
#
loop_
_entity_poly.entity_id
_entity_poly.type
_entity_poly.pdbx_seq_one_letter_code
_entity_poly.pdbx_strand_id
1 'polypeptide(L)'
;RRRFVDFKSAVANGEVTHVVWCSRCGGGGGRGPLRAALPLGSAMDRAAQLGPQQLATMGLDSLDQALHCWEQALQQLRPEEDPAAGALAASLQSLLADGRRLHSQGRLLAEEGTIEAALLLPPPTEAPPGPASTADTESFVSAEGTSDVGVLSELELSTVPPADQCALYREALELLAREGIPCRSDRAEVVRCSSKQDYLAKIHCIRLAFKRLTGQPEVLQWLIDAANHVLGGFMLCAGKDPKDALHAYRELVAYLLDSSHHDQVALELRNKGVVCPTVYDVVIDYVLLDAFEDLGSPPQPVVAVIQNRWLTAGFKETALSAAIWSLFKAKKRLLPFSGGFFAHYYALMEQVVPVLAWGFLGSDVDLKEMCTFFKDEVEALVCDMFDPSRSRYTNVEDLALDILHNSQLHYDRVCQALAGALLPAPP
;
A
#
# COMPACT_ATOMS: atom_id res chain seq x y z
N ARG A 1 44.16 8.35 -2.22
CA ARG A 1 44.76 6.99 -2.28
C ARG A 1 44.59 6.29 -0.92
N ARG A 2 43.45 5.64 -0.69
CA ARG A 2 43.31 4.47 0.19
C ARG A 2 42.33 3.53 -0.52
N ARG A 3 42.70 2.26 -0.56
CA ARG A 3 42.25 1.25 -1.53
C ARG A 3 40.87 0.68 -1.15
N PHE A 4 40.04 0.50 -2.17
CA PHE A 4 38.95 -0.46 -2.22
C PHE A 4 39.48 -1.88 -1.97
N VAL A 5 38.72 -2.70 -1.27
CA VAL A 5 38.90 -4.17 -1.27
C VAL A 5 37.53 -4.79 -1.52
N ASP A 6 37.55 -5.70 -2.50
CA ASP A 6 36.45 -6.43 -3.11
C ASP A 6 35.58 -7.21 -2.12
N PHE A 7 34.26 -7.15 -2.32
CA PHE A 7 33.30 -8.10 -1.75
C PHE A 7 32.98 -9.17 -2.81
N LYS A 8 33.81 -10.21 -2.88
CA LYS A 8 33.46 -11.51 -3.45
C LYS A 8 34.01 -12.63 -2.57
N SER A 9 33.09 -13.31 -1.91
CA SER A 9 33.09 -14.70 -1.45
C SER A 9 32.63 -14.82 0.00
N ALA A 10 31.50 -15.52 0.20
CA ALA A 10 31.27 -16.50 1.27
C ALA A 10 29.80 -16.92 1.23
N VAL A 11 29.49 -17.92 0.41
CA VAL A 11 28.42 -18.87 0.70
C VAL A 11 29.10 -20.08 1.32
N ALA A 12 28.83 -20.38 2.58
CA ALA A 12 28.87 -21.73 3.16
C ALA A 12 28.53 -21.70 4.67
N ASN A 13 27.41 -22.35 5.00
CA ASN A 13 27.14 -23.15 6.20
C ASN A 13 27.13 -22.51 7.61
N GLY A 14 25.98 -22.68 8.29
CA GLY A 14 25.95 -23.29 9.63
C GLY A 14 25.62 -22.37 10.81
N GLU A 15 24.44 -22.61 11.40
CA GLU A 15 23.99 -22.42 12.79
C GLU A 15 24.88 -21.64 13.79
N VAL A 16 24.29 -20.65 14.47
CA VAL A 16 24.56 -20.39 15.90
C VAL A 16 23.29 -19.88 16.59
N THR A 17 22.67 -20.75 17.39
CA THR A 17 21.78 -20.42 18.50
C THR A 17 22.59 -19.94 19.72
N HIS A 18 21.90 -19.23 20.63
CA HIS A 18 22.31 -18.74 21.96
C HIS A 18 22.97 -17.35 22.06
N VAL A 19 22.19 -16.38 22.55
CA VAL A 19 22.69 -15.23 23.32
C VAL A 19 22.06 -15.23 24.70
N VAL A 20 22.91 -15.44 25.71
CA VAL A 20 22.61 -15.39 27.15
C VAL A 20 22.50 -13.92 27.59
N TRP A 21 21.38 -13.53 28.22
CA TRP A 21 21.21 -12.19 28.78
C TRP A 21 21.53 -12.16 30.27
N CYS A 22 22.42 -11.23 30.64
CA CYS A 22 22.95 -11.00 31.98
C CYS A 22 21.88 -10.45 32.94
N SER A 23 21.72 -11.10 34.09
CA SER A 23 20.76 -10.75 35.15
C SER A 23 21.47 -9.99 36.27
N ARG A 24 21.67 -8.66 36.14
CA ARG A 24 22.03 -7.81 37.28
C ARG A 24 21.91 -6.29 37.09
N CYS A 25 20.71 -5.77 36.80
CA CYS A 25 20.36 -4.36 37.04
C CYS A 25 18.83 -4.28 37.20
N GLY A 26 18.18 -3.70 38.20
CA GLY A 26 18.56 -3.03 39.44
C GLY A 26 17.34 -3.04 40.38
N GLY A 27 17.60 -3.05 41.69
CA GLY A 27 16.55 -3.09 42.72
C GLY A 27 16.04 -1.72 43.14
N GLY A 28 14.96 -1.74 43.95
CA GLY A 28 14.63 -0.67 44.89
C GLY A 28 13.19 -0.18 44.85
N GLY A 29 12.29 -0.86 45.57
CA GLY A 29 10.92 -0.40 45.83
C GLY A 29 10.80 0.44 47.11
N GLY A 30 9.83 1.35 47.12
CA GLY A 30 9.31 2.07 48.30
C GLY A 30 7.79 2.24 48.16
N ARG A 31 7.03 1.87 49.20
CA ARG A 31 5.57 1.64 49.20
C ARG A 31 4.74 2.90 49.53
N GLY A 32 3.51 2.95 48.99
CA GLY A 32 2.36 3.73 49.47
C GLY A 32 1.11 3.48 48.59
N PRO A 33 -0.11 3.31 49.13
CA PRO A 33 -1.16 2.53 48.45
C PRO A 33 -2.14 3.39 47.64
N LEU A 34 -2.33 3.07 46.37
CA LEU A 34 -3.48 3.53 45.57
C LEU A 34 -4.03 2.36 44.76
N ARG A 35 -5.37 2.31 44.74
CA ARG A 35 -6.22 1.21 44.26
C ARG A 35 -5.92 0.81 42.81
N ALA A 36 -5.98 -0.51 42.61
CA ALA A 36 -5.91 -1.31 41.39
C ALA A 36 -6.19 -0.60 40.05
N ALA A 37 -5.13 -0.52 39.23
CA ALA A 37 -5.21 -0.64 37.78
C ALA A 37 -4.39 -1.88 37.39
N LEU A 38 -5.00 -2.84 36.69
CA LEU A 38 -4.29 -4.02 36.18
C LEU A 38 -3.24 -3.57 35.14
N PRO A 39 -1.99 -4.04 35.20
CA PRO A 39 -0.99 -3.71 34.20
C PRO A 39 -1.27 -4.48 32.90
N LEU A 40 -1.50 -3.73 31.81
CA LEU A 40 -1.73 -4.23 30.44
C LEU A 40 -0.67 -5.25 29.98
N GLY A 41 0.56 -5.17 30.51
CA GLY A 41 1.65 -6.08 30.19
C GLY A 41 1.42 -7.54 30.62
N SER A 42 0.58 -7.79 31.63
CA SER A 42 0.30 -9.15 32.10
C SER A 42 -0.78 -9.89 31.32
N ALA A 43 -1.53 -9.19 30.47
CA ALA A 43 -2.61 -9.77 29.67
C ALA A 43 -2.09 -10.39 28.35
N MET A 44 -1.08 -9.76 27.73
CA MET A 44 -0.45 -10.28 26.50
C MET A 44 0.34 -11.58 26.74
N ASP A 45 1.07 -11.69 27.87
CA ASP A 45 1.78 -12.94 28.23
C ASP A 45 0.84 -14.11 28.55
N ARG A 46 -0.40 -13.84 29.00
CA ARG A 46 -1.42 -14.89 29.21
C ARG A 46 -2.13 -15.27 27.91
N ALA A 47 -2.30 -14.33 26.97
CA ALA A 47 -2.92 -14.61 25.68
C ALA A 47 -2.13 -15.62 24.84
N ALA A 48 -0.81 -15.70 25.01
CA ALA A 48 0.06 -16.69 24.37
C ALA A 48 -0.16 -18.14 24.83
N GLN A 49 -0.94 -18.37 25.91
CA GLN A 49 -1.22 -19.70 26.47
C GLN A 49 -2.68 -20.16 26.28
N LEU A 50 -3.52 -19.35 25.63
CA LEU A 50 -4.97 -19.60 25.51
C LEU A 50 -5.32 -20.15 24.12
N GLY A 51 -6.30 -21.06 24.08
CA GLY A 51 -6.79 -21.62 22.83
C GLY A 51 -7.60 -20.60 22.01
N PRO A 52 -7.75 -20.79 20.68
CA PRO A 52 -8.48 -19.86 19.80
C PRO A 52 -9.91 -19.55 20.25
N GLN A 53 -10.64 -20.57 20.74
CA GLN A 53 -12.00 -20.39 21.27
C GLN A 53 -12.01 -19.54 22.54
N GLN A 54 -11.04 -19.72 23.43
CA GLN A 54 -10.94 -18.93 24.67
C GLN A 54 -10.62 -17.46 24.36
N LEU A 55 -9.75 -17.21 23.39
CA LEU A 55 -9.45 -15.86 22.91
C LEU A 55 -10.66 -15.21 22.23
N ALA A 56 -11.44 -15.96 21.45
CA ALA A 56 -12.68 -15.48 20.85
C ALA A 56 -13.72 -15.09 21.92
N THR A 57 -13.93 -15.94 22.93
CA THR A 57 -14.83 -15.62 24.07
C THR A 57 -14.36 -14.38 24.81
N MET A 58 -13.05 -14.27 25.11
CA MET A 58 -12.51 -13.07 25.76
C MET A 58 -12.68 -11.80 24.93
N GLY A 59 -12.60 -11.90 23.60
CA GLY A 59 -12.87 -10.79 22.68
C GLY A 59 -14.33 -10.34 22.76
N LEU A 60 -15.28 -11.27 22.79
CA LEU A 60 -16.71 -10.99 22.95
C LEU A 60 -17.03 -10.39 24.32
N ASP A 61 -16.46 -10.94 25.40
CA ASP A 61 -16.64 -10.41 26.75
C ASP A 61 -16.10 -8.98 26.89
N SER A 62 -14.99 -8.68 26.20
CA SER A 62 -14.41 -7.33 26.16
C SER A 62 -15.29 -6.36 25.36
N LEU A 63 -15.91 -6.84 24.28
CA LEU A 63 -16.87 -6.06 23.50
C LEU A 63 -18.13 -5.76 24.33
N ASP A 64 -18.65 -6.72 25.09
CA ASP A 64 -19.77 -6.51 26.01
C ASP A 64 -19.48 -5.42 27.05
N GLN A 65 -18.27 -5.43 27.62
CA GLN A 65 -17.84 -4.40 28.56
C GLN A 65 -17.75 -3.02 27.91
N ALA A 66 -17.31 -2.94 26.65
CA ALA A 66 -17.27 -1.69 25.90
C ALA A 66 -18.68 -1.17 25.58
N LEU A 67 -19.59 -2.06 25.14
CA LEU A 67 -21.00 -1.73 24.91
C LEU A 67 -21.65 -1.19 26.19
N HIS A 68 -21.42 -1.84 27.33
CA HIS A 68 -21.94 -1.38 28.62
C HIS A 68 -21.41 0.00 29.00
N CYS A 69 -20.12 0.27 28.79
CA CYS A 69 -19.53 1.59 29.02
C CYS A 69 -20.19 2.67 28.14
N TRP A 70 -20.46 2.38 26.86
CA TRP A 70 -21.12 3.33 25.95
C TRP A 70 -22.58 3.57 26.32
N GLU A 71 -23.31 2.54 26.78
CA GLU A 71 -24.67 2.68 27.31
C GLU A 71 -24.70 3.57 28.54
N GLN A 72 -23.75 3.38 29.48
CA GLN A 72 -23.63 4.24 30.65
C GLN A 72 -23.27 5.68 30.28
N ALA A 73 -22.38 5.86 29.30
CA ALA A 73 -22.02 7.20 28.80
C ALA A 73 -23.24 7.91 28.21
N LEU A 74 -24.08 7.22 27.44
CA LEU A 74 -25.33 7.77 26.92
C LEU A 74 -26.33 8.17 28.02
N GLN A 75 -26.43 7.38 29.08
CA GLN A 75 -27.31 7.70 30.21
C GLN A 75 -26.85 8.94 30.99
N GLN A 76 -25.56 9.27 30.92
CA GLN A 76 -24.98 10.43 31.59
C GLN A 76 -24.99 11.70 30.72
N LEU A 77 -25.17 11.56 29.40
CA LEU A 77 -25.25 12.68 28.48
C LEU A 77 -26.61 13.38 28.59
N ARG A 78 -26.59 14.70 28.76
CA ARG A 78 -27.77 15.56 28.79
C ARG A 78 -27.81 16.41 27.52
N PRO A 79 -28.44 15.92 26.45
CA PRO A 79 -28.44 16.59 25.15
C PRO A 79 -29.19 17.94 25.14
N GLU A 80 -29.98 18.24 26.17
CA GLU A 80 -30.68 19.52 26.30
C GLU A 80 -29.77 20.67 26.77
N GLU A 81 -28.60 20.38 27.36
CA GLU A 81 -27.70 21.38 27.92
C GLU A 81 -26.55 21.76 26.97
N ASP A 82 -26.20 20.91 25.99
CA ASP A 82 -25.09 21.12 25.05
C ASP A 82 -25.35 20.50 23.66
N PRO A 83 -25.37 21.28 22.56
CA PRO A 83 -25.52 20.75 21.21
C PRO A 83 -24.40 19.79 20.79
N ALA A 84 -23.19 19.90 21.35
CA ALA A 84 -22.10 18.94 21.13
C ALA A 84 -22.38 17.58 21.82
N ALA A 85 -23.09 17.59 22.95
CA ALA A 85 -23.55 16.36 23.61
C ALA A 85 -24.61 15.63 22.77
N GLY A 86 -25.43 16.36 21.99
CA GLY A 86 -26.37 15.78 21.04
C GLY A 86 -25.69 15.01 19.90
N ALA A 87 -24.65 15.59 19.29
CA ALA A 87 -23.88 14.93 18.22
C ALA A 87 -23.08 13.71 18.74
N LEU A 88 -22.51 13.81 19.94
CA LEU A 88 -21.84 12.69 20.60
C LEU A 88 -22.84 11.57 20.95
N ALA A 89 -24.04 11.92 21.43
CA ALA A 89 -25.08 10.94 21.74
C ALA A 89 -25.55 10.19 20.48
N ALA A 90 -25.78 10.88 19.36
CA ALA A 90 -26.14 10.24 18.09
C ALA A 90 -25.02 9.29 17.61
N SER A 91 -23.77 9.71 17.75
CA SER A 91 -22.60 8.89 17.36
C SER A 91 -22.46 7.64 18.24
N LEU A 92 -22.62 7.77 19.56
CA LEU A 92 -22.59 6.64 20.50
C LEU A 92 -23.76 5.67 20.29
N GLN A 93 -24.95 6.17 19.91
CA GLN A 93 -26.10 5.33 19.57
C GLN A 93 -25.84 4.50 18.29
N SER A 94 -25.25 5.11 17.25
CA SER A 94 -24.83 4.38 16.05
C SER A 94 -23.79 3.31 16.40
N LEU A 95 -22.77 3.69 17.19
CA LEU A 95 -21.70 2.78 17.59
C LEU A 95 -22.20 1.60 18.44
N LEU A 96 -23.20 1.82 19.29
CA LEU A 96 -23.87 0.74 20.04
C LEU A 96 -24.65 -0.20 19.13
N ALA A 97 -25.35 0.33 18.12
CA ALA A 97 -26.08 -0.49 17.17
C ALA A 97 -25.13 -1.39 16.36
N ASP A 98 -24.03 -0.83 15.89
CA ASP A 98 -23.00 -1.57 15.14
C ASP A 98 -22.25 -2.56 16.03
N GLY A 99 -21.91 -2.16 17.25
CA GLY A 99 -21.24 -3.03 18.21
C GLY A 99 -22.11 -4.21 18.67
N ARG A 100 -23.41 -4.01 18.87
CA ARG A 100 -24.36 -5.11 19.16
C ARG A 100 -24.51 -6.07 17.97
N ARG A 101 -24.53 -5.53 16.74
CA ARG A 101 -24.53 -6.35 15.51
C ARG A 101 -23.25 -7.20 15.45
N LEU A 102 -22.09 -6.59 15.65
CA LEU A 102 -20.81 -7.28 15.67
C LEU A 102 -20.74 -8.35 16.77
N HIS A 103 -21.25 -8.06 17.96
CA HIS A 103 -21.33 -9.03 19.06
C HIS A 103 -22.19 -10.24 18.68
N SER A 104 -23.37 -10.01 18.12
CA SER A 104 -24.26 -11.09 17.67
C SER A 104 -23.62 -11.97 16.59
N GLN A 105 -22.91 -11.37 15.63
CA GLN A 105 -22.19 -12.09 14.58
C GLN A 105 -21.02 -12.89 15.16
N GLY A 106 -20.22 -12.27 16.03
CA GLY A 106 -19.09 -12.92 16.66
C GLY A 106 -19.50 -14.08 17.57
N ARG A 107 -20.65 -13.99 18.24
CA ARG A 107 -21.19 -15.09 19.06
C ARG A 107 -21.60 -16.28 18.19
N LEU A 108 -22.28 -16.06 17.07
CA LEU A 108 -22.65 -17.13 16.13
C LEU A 108 -21.40 -17.84 15.58
N LEU A 109 -20.37 -17.07 15.22
CA LEU A 109 -19.09 -17.62 14.74
C LEU A 109 -18.34 -18.40 15.84
N ALA A 110 -18.44 -17.98 17.10
CA ALA A 110 -17.81 -18.65 18.24
C ALA A 110 -18.55 -19.92 18.67
N GLU A 111 -19.88 -19.99 18.50
CA GLU A 111 -20.72 -21.13 18.89
C GLU A 111 -20.77 -22.23 17.80
N GLU A 112 -20.74 -21.89 16.51
CA GLU A 112 -20.97 -22.86 15.42
C GLU A 112 -19.72 -23.44 14.76
N GLY A 113 -18.51 -22.93 15.06
CA GLY A 113 -17.25 -23.54 14.62
C GLY A 113 -17.12 -23.80 13.10
N THR A 114 -17.95 -23.18 12.26
CA THR A 114 -17.97 -23.35 10.81
C THR A 114 -18.30 -22.00 10.13
N ILE A 115 -17.50 -21.67 9.11
CA ILE A 115 -17.48 -20.37 8.42
C ILE A 115 -18.68 -20.20 7.43
N GLU A 116 -19.59 -21.16 7.33
CA GLU A 116 -20.57 -21.20 6.24
C GLU A 116 -21.91 -20.48 6.51
N ALA A 117 -22.18 -19.96 7.70
CA ALA A 117 -23.48 -19.35 8.01
C ALA A 117 -23.62 -17.86 7.66
N ALA A 118 -22.61 -17.21 7.04
CA ALA A 118 -22.63 -15.76 6.79
C ALA A 118 -23.26 -15.33 5.45
N LEU A 119 -23.71 -16.25 4.59
CA LEU A 119 -24.21 -15.93 3.24
C LEU A 119 -25.74 -15.83 3.10
N LEU A 120 -26.51 -15.94 4.19
CA LEU A 120 -27.98 -15.87 4.10
C LEU A 120 -28.56 -14.84 5.05
N LEU A 121 -28.51 -13.57 4.65
CA LEU A 121 -29.55 -12.55 4.93
C LEU A 121 -29.41 -11.40 3.91
N PRO A 122 -30.53 -10.83 3.42
CA PRO A 122 -30.55 -9.95 2.25
C PRO A 122 -30.03 -8.53 2.56
N PRO A 123 -29.57 -7.79 1.53
CA PRO A 123 -29.07 -6.41 1.68
C PRO A 123 -30.18 -5.44 2.13
N PRO A 124 -29.80 -4.28 2.71
CA PRO A 124 -30.75 -3.35 3.31
C PRO A 124 -31.68 -2.74 2.27
N THR A 125 -32.95 -2.61 2.66
CA THR A 125 -34.05 -2.05 1.89
C THR A 125 -33.85 -0.54 1.72
N GLU A 126 -33.72 -0.07 0.48
CA GLU A 126 -33.75 1.35 0.14
C GLU A 126 -35.15 1.94 0.38
N ALA A 127 -35.19 3.16 0.93
CA ALA A 127 -36.41 3.95 1.14
C ALA A 127 -36.91 4.57 -0.19
N PRO A 128 -38.22 4.87 -0.32
CA PRO A 128 -38.89 5.02 -1.62
C PRO A 128 -38.69 6.38 -2.30
N PRO A 129 -38.75 6.46 -3.64
CA PRO A 129 -38.72 7.72 -4.38
C PRO A 129 -40.11 8.38 -4.48
N GLY A 130 -40.12 9.71 -4.33
CA GLY A 130 -41.28 10.59 -4.60
C GLY A 130 -41.54 10.79 -6.10
N PRO A 131 -42.68 11.42 -6.46
CA PRO A 131 -43.46 11.04 -7.63
C PRO A 131 -43.06 11.70 -8.96
N ALA A 132 -43.48 11.01 -10.01
CA ALA A 132 -43.28 11.28 -11.43
C ALA A 132 -43.83 12.63 -11.91
N SER A 133 -43.10 13.25 -12.86
CA SER A 133 -43.62 14.24 -13.80
C SER A 133 -43.63 13.63 -15.20
N THR A 134 -44.81 13.66 -15.81
CA THR A 134 -45.12 13.25 -17.19
C THR A 134 -44.80 14.36 -18.21
N ALA A 135 -44.81 13.98 -19.49
CA ALA A 135 -44.71 14.78 -20.74
C ALA A 135 -43.27 14.99 -21.27
N ASP A 136 -42.90 14.79 -22.53
CA ASP A 136 -43.66 14.50 -23.76
C ASP A 136 -42.76 13.83 -24.82
N THR A 137 -43.45 13.25 -25.78
CA THR A 137 -43.07 12.50 -26.99
C THR A 137 -42.32 13.29 -28.07
N GLU A 138 -41.55 12.54 -28.86
CA GLU A 138 -41.18 12.72 -30.28
C GLU A 138 -40.11 13.75 -30.68
N SER A 139 -38.97 13.25 -31.18
CA SER A 139 -38.40 13.72 -32.45
C SER A 139 -37.38 12.71 -33.01
N PHE A 140 -37.83 11.98 -34.03
CA PHE A 140 -37.03 11.23 -35.00
C PHE A 140 -36.38 12.21 -35.99
N VAL A 141 -35.07 12.11 -36.25
CA VAL A 141 -34.49 12.51 -37.54
C VAL A 141 -33.34 11.56 -37.88
N SER A 142 -33.59 10.69 -38.85
CA SER A 142 -32.54 9.97 -39.58
C SER A 142 -31.77 10.96 -40.46
N ALA A 143 -30.45 10.86 -40.47
CA ALA A 143 -29.60 11.43 -41.51
C ALA A 143 -28.69 10.32 -42.04
N GLU A 144 -29.13 9.68 -43.12
CA GLU A 144 -28.22 9.03 -44.06
C GLU A 144 -27.47 10.13 -44.83
N GLY A 145 -26.14 10.03 -44.88
CA GLY A 145 -25.27 10.97 -45.56
C GLY A 145 -23.94 10.31 -45.93
N THR A 146 -23.98 9.55 -47.02
CA THR A 146 -22.93 9.38 -48.05
C THR A 146 -21.45 9.54 -47.67
N SER A 147 -20.75 8.40 -47.73
CA SER A 147 -19.39 8.19 -48.27
C SER A 147 -18.28 9.19 -47.92
N ASP A 148 -17.39 8.78 -47.02
CA ASP A 148 -15.97 9.18 -47.08
C ASP A 148 -15.04 8.10 -46.48
N VAL A 149 -15.24 6.86 -46.94
CA VAL A 149 -14.44 5.67 -46.52
C VAL A 149 -13.05 5.64 -47.20
N GLY A 150 -12.70 6.64 -48.01
CA GLY A 150 -11.42 6.69 -48.73
C GLY A 150 -10.29 7.40 -47.99
N VAL A 151 -10.61 8.38 -47.13
CA VAL A 151 -9.60 9.32 -46.59
C VAL A 151 -9.13 8.96 -45.18
N LEU A 152 -9.90 8.13 -44.44
CA LEU A 152 -9.49 7.64 -43.12
C LEU A 152 -8.50 6.47 -43.20
N SER A 153 -8.50 5.68 -44.28
CA SER A 153 -7.53 4.57 -44.45
C SER A 153 -6.11 5.02 -44.77
N GLU A 154 -5.88 6.23 -45.30
CA GLU A 154 -4.53 6.73 -45.60
C GLU A 154 -3.82 7.39 -44.39
N LEU A 155 -4.57 7.74 -43.34
CA LEU A 155 -4.02 8.29 -42.09
C LEU A 155 -3.72 7.23 -41.01
N GLU A 156 -4.20 5.99 -41.20
CA GLU A 156 -3.92 4.86 -40.28
C GLU A 156 -2.67 4.03 -40.66
N LEU A 157 -2.01 4.36 -41.78
CA LEU A 157 -0.91 3.55 -42.33
C LEU A 157 0.48 3.83 -41.71
N SER A 158 0.60 4.60 -40.62
CA SER A 158 1.93 4.92 -40.08
C SER A 158 2.33 4.27 -38.75
N THR A 159 1.47 3.59 -37.98
CA THR A 159 1.90 3.08 -36.65
C THR A 159 1.14 1.87 -36.09
N VAL A 160 0.47 1.05 -36.89
CA VAL A 160 -0.07 -0.23 -36.36
C VAL A 160 1.03 -1.29 -36.49
N PRO A 161 1.59 -1.81 -35.37
CA PRO A 161 2.54 -2.91 -35.44
C PRO A 161 1.87 -4.10 -36.16
N PRO A 162 2.60 -4.85 -37.01
CA PRO A 162 2.09 -6.08 -37.62
C PRO A 162 1.32 -6.94 -36.62
N ALA A 163 0.27 -7.64 -37.06
CA ALA A 163 -0.57 -8.46 -36.17
C ALA A 163 0.24 -9.41 -35.28
N ASP A 164 1.36 -9.93 -35.78
CA ASP A 164 2.27 -10.83 -35.08
C ASP A 164 3.07 -10.13 -33.95
N GLN A 165 3.25 -8.81 -34.02
CA GLN A 165 3.92 -7.99 -32.99
C GLN A 165 3.05 -7.71 -31.76
N CYS A 166 1.78 -8.11 -31.79
CA CYS A 166 0.80 -7.87 -30.72
C CYS A 166 -0.01 -9.11 -30.35
N ALA A 167 0.51 -10.33 -30.57
CA ALA A 167 -0.25 -11.56 -30.29
C ALA A 167 -0.67 -11.67 -28.82
N LEU A 168 0.25 -11.45 -27.88
CA LEU A 168 -0.06 -11.43 -26.44
C LEU A 168 -1.11 -10.38 -26.07
N TYR A 169 -1.04 -9.20 -26.68
CA TYR A 169 -2.01 -8.13 -26.47
C TYR A 169 -3.41 -8.51 -26.99
N ARG A 170 -3.49 -9.16 -28.15
CA ARG A 170 -4.76 -9.66 -28.70
C ARG A 170 -5.39 -10.72 -27.80
N GLU A 171 -4.60 -11.66 -27.28
CA GLU A 171 -5.07 -12.65 -26.31
C GLU A 171 -5.62 -11.99 -25.04
N ALA A 172 -4.98 -10.92 -24.56
CA ALA A 172 -5.46 -10.16 -23.42
C ALA A 172 -6.78 -9.42 -23.70
N LEU A 173 -6.98 -8.89 -24.92
CA LEU A 173 -8.26 -8.29 -25.33
C LEU A 173 -9.39 -9.31 -25.41
N GLU A 174 -9.11 -10.53 -25.91
CA GLU A 174 -10.09 -11.62 -25.93
C GLU A 174 -10.48 -12.05 -24.51
N LEU A 175 -9.50 -12.14 -23.60
CA LEU A 175 -9.76 -12.41 -22.19
C LEU A 175 -10.60 -11.32 -21.54
N LEU A 176 -10.28 -10.05 -21.81
CA LEU A 176 -11.05 -8.90 -21.32
C LEU A 176 -12.51 -8.98 -21.77
N ALA A 177 -12.76 -9.34 -23.02
CA ALA A 177 -14.11 -9.48 -23.57
C ALA A 177 -14.87 -10.67 -22.95
N ARG A 178 -14.18 -11.77 -22.62
CA ARG A 178 -14.80 -12.99 -22.09
C ARG A 178 -15.07 -12.93 -20.59
N GLU A 179 -14.09 -12.50 -19.80
CA GLU A 179 -14.07 -12.64 -18.34
C GLU A 179 -13.88 -11.31 -17.60
N GLY A 180 -13.43 -10.27 -18.29
CA GLY A 180 -12.96 -9.04 -17.66
C GLY A 180 -11.54 -9.17 -17.09
N ILE A 181 -10.94 -8.04 -16.75
CA ILE A 181 -9.62 -7.99 -16.11
C ILE A 181 -9.72 -7.11 -14.86
N PRO A 182 -9.40 -7.62 -13.66
CA PRO A 182 -9.50 -6.84 -12.44
C PRO A 182 -8.43 -5.75 -12.40
N CYS A 183 -8.79 -4.59 -11.89
CA CYS A 183 -7.90 -3.45 -11.74
C CYS A 183 -8.27 -2.66 -10.49
N ARG A 184 -7.27 -2.27 -9.70
CA ARG A 184 -7.47 -1.44 -8.49
C ARG A 184 -7.76 0.00 -8.86
N SER A 185 -6.89 0.58 -9.68
CA SER A 185 -6.88 2.00 -10.02
C SER A 185 -6.79 2.19 -11.54
N ASP A 186 -7.64 3.07 -12.07
CA ASP A 186 -7.62 3.43 -13.49
C ASP A 186 -6.53 4.47 -13.75
N ARG A 187 -5.40 4.01 -14.33
CA ARG A 187 -4.23 4.85 -14.63
C ARG A 187 -4.08 5.08 -16.14
N ALA A 188 -5.12 4.80 -16.94
CA ALA A 188 -5.05 4.80 -18.40
C ALA A 188 -4.49 6.11 -18.98
N GLU A 189 -4.90 7.26 -18.44
CA GLU A 189 -4.42 8.58 -18.87
C GLU A 189 -2.93 8.79 -18.52
N VAL A 190 -2.51 8.40 -17.32
CA VAL A 190 -1.13 8.55 -16.82
C VAL A 190 -0.15 7.80 -17.71
N VAL A 191 -0.51 6.55 -18.08
CA VAL A 191 0.33 5.70 -18.93
C VAL A 191 0.03 5.86 -20.42
N ARG A 192 -0.74 6.89 -20.80
CA ARG A 192 -1.06 7.27 -22.19
C ARG A 192 -1.68 6.15 -23.01
N CYS A 193 -2.51 5.32 -22.38
CA CYS A 193 -3.31 4.33 -23.08
C CYS A 193 -4.46 5.01 -23.84
N SER A 194 -4.80 4.45 -25.00
CA SER A 194 -5.84 5.00 -25.87
C SER A 194 -7.25 4.88 -25.29
N SER A 195 -7.45 3.90 -24.40
CA SER A 195 -8.72 3.65 -23.72
C SER A 195 -8.48 2.86 -22.44
N LYS A 196 -9.54 2.77 -21.61
CA LYS A 196 -9.55 1.87 -20.45
C LYS A 196 -9.35 0.40 -20.85
N GLN A 197 -9.88 -0.02 -22.00
CA GLN A 197 -9.70 -1.39 -22.48
C GLN A 197 -8.25 -1.67 -22.86
N ASP A 198 -7.60 -0.71 -23.53
CA ASP A 198 -6.17 -0.78 -23.87
C ASP A 198 -5.31 -0.91 -22.59
N TYR A 199 -5.60 -0.09 -21.59
CA TYR A 199 -4.94 -0.17 -20.28
C TYR A 199 -5.13 -1.54 -19.62
N LEU A 200 -6.36 -2.06 -19.56
CA LEU A 200 -6.68 -3.35 -18.95
C LEU A 200 -6.01 -4.53 -19.65
N ALA A 201 -5.95 -4.52 -20.97
CA ALA A 201 -5.24 -5.55 -21.74
C ALA A 201 -3.72 -5.48 -21.46
N LYS A 202 -3.12 -4.29 -21.55
CA LYS A 202 -1.67 -4.11 -21.30
C LYS A 202 -1.25 -4.48 -19.88
N ILE A 203 -2.03 -4.07 -18.86
CA ILE A 203 -1.70 -4.42 -17.47
C ILE A 203 -1.75 -5.94 -17.26
N HIS A 204 -2.64 -6.66 -17.92
CA HIS A 204 -2.65 -8.12 -17.87
C HIS A 204 -1.38 -8.72 -18.46
N CYS A 205 -0.94 -8.26 -19.64
CA CYS A 205 0.32 -8.69 -20.23
C CYS A 205 1.53 -8.39 -19.31
N ILE A 206 1.58 -7.19 -18.73
CA ILE A 206 2.62 -6.77 -17.78
C ILE A 206 2.63 -7.69 -16.55
N ARG A 207 1.46 -8.05 -16.01
CA ARG A 207 1.35 -9.01 -14.90
C ARG A 207 1.90 -10.39 -15.27
N LEU A 208 1.65 -10.88 -16.47
CA LEU A 208 2.22 -12.15 -16.97
C LEU A 208 3.75 -12.06 -17.07
N ALA A 209 4.26 -10.94 -17.59
CA ALA A 209 5.69 -10.68 -17.68
C ALA A 209 6.35 -10.63 -16.29
N PHE A 210 5.77 -9.93 -15.31
CA PHE A 210 6.30 -9.92 -13.94
C PHE A 210 6.27 -11.30 -13.30
N LYS A 211 5.21 -12.11 -13.49
CA LYS A 211 5.20 -13.51 -13.03
C LYS A 211 6.34 -14.32 -13.65
N ARG A 212 6.62 -14.11 -14.93
CA ARG A 212 7.73 -14.78 -15.64
C ARG A 212 9.10 -14.33 -15.13
N LEU A 213 9.26 -13.04 -14.82
CA LEU A 213 10.48 -12.48 -14.24
C LEU A 213 10.73 -13.01 -12.82
N THR A 214 9.74 -12.95 -11.93
CA THR A 214 9.90 -13.41 -10.55
C THR A 214 10.01 -14.93 -10.43
N GLY A 215 9.61 -15.68 -11.47
CA GLY A 215 9.89 -17.11 -11.58
C GLY A 215 11.38 -17.44 -11.79
N GLN A 216 12.22 -16.45 -12.10
CA GLN A 216 13.66 -16.61 -12.28
C GLN A 216 14.38 -16.15 -10.99
N PRO A 217 15.06 -17.05 -10.25
CA PRO A 217 15.71 -16.71 -8.99
C PRO A 217 16.72 -15.56 -9.10
N GLU A 218 17.48 -15.50 -10.19
CA GLU A 218 18.48 -14.44 -10.42
C GLU A 218 17.83 -13.07 -10.58
N VAL A 219 16.70 -12.99 -11.31
CA VAL A 219 15.96 -11.75 -11.53
C VAL A 219 15.26 -11.31 -10.25
N LEU A 220 14.65 -12.25 -9.52
CA LEU A 220 14.02 -11.95 -8.22
C LEU A 220 15.05 -11.41 -7.23
N GLN A 221 16.22 -12.04 -7.14
CA GLN A 221 17.31 -11.56 -6.28
C GLN A 221 17.79 -10.17 -6.71
N TRP A 222 17.95 -9.93 -8.01
CA TRP A 222 18.32 -8.61 -8.53
C TRP A 222 17.29 -7.53 -8.14
N LEU A 223 15.99 -7.80 -8.24
CA LEU A 223 14.93 -6.87 -7.81
C LEU A 223 15.04 -6.55 -6.32
N ILE A 224 15.27 -7.58 -5.49
CA ILE A 224 15.43 -7.42 -4.03
C ILE A 224 16.63 -6.53 -3.70
N ASP A 225 17.76 -6.77 -4.36
CA ASP A 225 19.01 -6.03 -4.14
C ASP A 225 18.91 -4.60 -4.66
N ALA A 226 18.27 -4.40 -5.81
CA ALA A 226 18.04 -3.09 -6.39
C ALA A 226 17.20 -2.19 -5.45
N ALA A 227 16.09 -2.71 -4.94
CA ALA A 227 15.26 -1.97 -3.98
C ALA A 227 16.01 -1.70 -2.65
N ASN A 228 16.79 -2.67 -2.15
CA ASN A 228 17.64 -2.47 -0.97
C ASN A 228 18.66 -1.34 -1.20
N HIS A 229 19.29 -1.29 -2.37
CA HIS A 229 20.29 -0.29 -2.70
C HIS A 229 19.67 1.11 -2.84
N VAL A 230 18.58 1.24 -3.60
CA VAL A 230 17.86 2.51 -3.79
C VAL A 230 17.37 3.04 -2.43
N LEU A 231 16.76 2.19 -1.61
CA LEU A 231 16.32 2.54 -0.27
C LEU A 231 17.46 3.06 0.60
N GLY A 232 18.59 2.35 0.64
CA GLY A 232 19.76 2.76 1.41
C GLY A 232 20.33 4.10 0.94
N GLY A 233 20.43 4.28 -0.38
CA GLY A 233 20.89 5.54 -0.99
C GLY A 233 20.01 6.72 -0.63
N PHE A 234 18.68 6.55 -0.65
CA PHE A 234 17.72 7.58 -0.26
C PHE A 234 17.85 8.01 1.21
N MET A 235 17.98 7.03 2.11
CA MET A 235 18.17 7.32 3.54
C MET A 235 19.45 8.15 3.76
N LEU A 236 20.54 7.80 3.08
CA LEU A 236 21.80 8.54 3.15
C LEU A 236 21.70 9.95 2.55
N CYS A 237 21.00 10.12 1.43
CA CYS A 237 20.77 11.45 0.83
C CYS A 237 20.02 12.37 1.78
N ALA A 238 19.12 11.82 2.60
CA ALA A 238 18.40 12.57 3.63
C ALA A 238 19.20 12.74 4.95
N GLY A 239 20.47 12.36 4.98
CA GLY A 239 21.32 12.42 6.17
C GLY A 239 20.89 11.49 7.30
N LYS A 240 20.18 10.39 7.00
CA LYS A 240 19.72 9.39 7.97
C LYS A 240 20.56 8.12 7.89
N ASP A 241 20.65 7.40 9.01
CA ASP A 241 21.24 6.06 9.04
C ASP A 241 20.29 5.06 8.34
N PRO A 242 20.73 4.37 7.26
CA PRO A 242 19.89 3.41 6.56
C PRO A 242 19.62 2.13 7.34
N LYS A 243 20.35 1.84 8.43
CA LYS A 243 20.36 0.53 9.09
C LYS A 243 18.97 -0.01 9.44
N ASP A 244 18.13 0.81 10.07
CA ASP A 244 16.81 0.38 10.53
C ASP A 244 15.84 0.18 9.35
N ALA A 245 15.91 1.05 8.35
CA ALA A 245 15.13 0.90 7.11
C ALA A 245 15.51 -0.38 6.35
N LEU A 246 16.81 -0.65 6.20
CA LEU A 246 17.30 -1.84 5.51
C LEU A 246 17.01 -3.12 6.31
N HIS A 247 17.02 -3.07 7.64
CA HIS A 247 16.60 -4.19 8.47
C HIS A 247 15.10 -4.48 8.27
N ALA A 248 14.24 -3.46 8.39
CA ALA A 248 12.80 -3.62 8.18
C ALA A 248 12.47 -4.12 6.76
N TYR A 249 13.20 -3.66 5.75
CA TYR A 249 13.08 -4.16 4.38
C TYR A 249 13.42 -5.66 4.27
N ARG A 250 14.52 -6.10 4.87
CA ARG A 250 14.90 -7.53 4.85
C ARG A 250 13.87 -8.41 5.55
N GLU A 251 13.31 -7.96 6.67
CA GLU A 251 12.23 -8.69 7.36
C GLU A 251 10.98 -8.80 6.48
N LEU A 252 10.60 -7.72 5.78
CA LEU A 252 9.49 -7.75 4.82
C LEU A 252 9.75 -8.72 3.66
N VAL A 253 10.96 -8.70 3.08
CA VAL A 253 11.34 -9.62 2.00
C VAL A 253 11.35 -11.06 2.49
N ALA A 254 11.92 -11.34 3.67
CA ALA A 254 11.93 -12.68 4.25
C ALA A 254 10.51 -13.21 4.47
N TYR A 255 9.60 -12.36 4.95
CA TYR A 255 8.19 -12.70 5.12
C TYR A 255 7.50 -13.03 3.77
N LEU A 256 7.79 -12.25 2.72
CA LEU A 256 7.23 -12.44 1.37
C LEU A 256 7.79 -13.67 0.65
N LEU A 257 9.02 -14.07 0.91
CA LEU A 257 9.65 -15.25 0.30
C LEU A 257 9.21 -16.56 0.96
N ASP A 258 8.62 -16.51 2.15
CA ASP A 258 8.08 -17.68 2.82
C ASP A 258 6.68 -18.03 2.27
N SER A 259 6.63 -19.15 1.55
CA SER A 259 5.41 -19.68 0.94
C SER A 259 4.26 -19.94 1.93
N SER A 260 4.55 -20.14 3.22
CA SER A 260 3.52 -20.37 4.25
C SER A 260 2.62 -19.15 4.48
N HIS A 261 3.08 -17.95 4.10
CA HIS A 261 2.32 -16.71 4.27
C HIS A 261 1.52 -16.28 3.02
N HIS A 262 1.67 -16.96 1.88
CA HIS A 262 1.11 -16.50 0.60
C HIS A 262 -0.41 -16.28 0.63
N ASP A 263 -1.17 -17.18 1.24
CA ASP A 263 -2.64 -17.06 1.33
C ASP A 263 -3.06 -15.85 2.18
N GLN A 264 -2.33 -15.61 3.28
CA GLN A 264 -2.58 -14.45 4.15
C GLN A 264 -2.21 -13.14 3.45
N VAL A 265 -1.07 -13.10 2.77
CA VAL A 265 -0.64 -11.94 1.96
C VAL A 265 -1.69 -11.61 0.90
N ALA A 266 -2.17 -12.63 0.17
CA ALA A 266 -3.21 -12.45 -0.84
C ALA A 266 -4.52 -11.93 -0.24
N LEU A 267 -4.94 -12.44 0.92
CA LEU A 267 -6.12 -11.97 1.65
C LEU A 267 -5.98 -10.51 2.07
N GLU A 268 -4.86 -10.14 2.68
CA GLU A 268 -4.56 -8.77 3.12
C GLU A 268 -4.58 -7.80 1.93
N LEU A 269 -3.89 -8.14 0.84
CA LEU A 269 -3.82 -7.34 -0.39
C LEU A 269 -5.17 -7.19 -1.08
N ARG A 270 -6.00 -8.25 -1.11
CA ARG A 270 -7.35 -8.20 -1.67
C ARG A 270 -8.25 -7.22 -0.92
N ASN A 271 -8.10 -7.10 0.40
CA ASN A 271 -8.82 -6.11 1.21
C ASN A 271 -8.40 -4.66 0.89
N LYS A 272 -7.29 -4.47 0.18
CA LYS A 272 -6.86 -3.19 -0.41
C LYS A 272 -7.16 -3.07 -1.90
N GLY A 273 -7.94 -3.99 -2.48
CA GLY A 273 -8.29 -3.99 -3.90
C GLY A 273 -7.19 -4.55 -4.82
N VAL A 274 -6.08 -5.06 -4.27
CA VAL A 274 -5.03 -5.72 -5.05
C VAL A 274 -5.40 -7.19 -5.26
N VAL A 275 -6.03 -7.48 -6.39
CA VAL A 275 -6.54 -8.83 -6.72
C VAL A 275 -5.44 -9.73 -7.32
N CYS A 276 -4.53 -9.16 -8.11
CA CYS A 276 -3.42 -9.87 -8.72
C CYS A 276 -2.12 -9.41 -8.04
N PRO A 277 -1.56 -10.12 -7.05
CA PRO A 277 -0.40 -9.64 -6.32
C PRO A 277 0.91 -9.89 -7.10
N THR A 278 1.17 -9.10 -8.13
CA THR A 278 2.48 -9.09 -8.83
C THR A 278 3.37 -7.97 -8.29
N VAL A 279 4.65 -7.96 -8.66
CA VAL A 279 5.56 -6.86 -8.33
C VAL A 279 5.03 -5.53 -8.83
N TYR A 280 4.41 -5.50 -10.03
CA TYR A 280 3.76 -4.29 -10.52
C TYR A 280 2.63 -3.86 -9.59
N ASP A 281 1.66 -4.75 -9.32
CA ASP A 281 0.45 -4.38 -8.58
C ASP A 281 0.77 -3.95 -7.13
N VAL A 282 1.74 -4.60 -6.49
CA VAL A 282 2.10 -4.33 -5.10
C VAL A 282 3.15 -3.21 -5.03
N VAL A 283 4.33 -3.40 -5.60
CA VAL A 283 5.46 -2.50 -5.38
C VAL A 283 5.31 -1.22 -6.19
N ILE A 284 4.97 -1.33 -7.47
CA ILE A 284 4.90 -0.16 -8.33
C ILE A 284 3.58 0.59 -8.08
N ASP A 285 2.46 -0.08 -8.29
CA ASP A 285 1.15 0.54 -8.29
C ASP A 285 0.67 0.88 -6.86
N TYR A 286 0.54 -0.10 -5.97
CA TYR A 286 0.04 0.13 -4.60
C TYR A 286 1.03 0.87 -3.68
N VAL A 287 2.33 0.65 -3.85
CA VAL A 287 3.32 1.27 -2.95
C VAL A 287 3.87 2.57 -3.50
N LEU A 288 4.44 2.59 -4.69
CA LEU A 288 5.12 3.77 -5.20
C LEU A 288 4.15 4.81 -5.78
N LEU A 289 3.27 4.41 -6.70
CA LEU A 289 2.37 5.35 -7.37
C LEU A 289 1.34 5.95 -6.40
N ASP A 290 0.70 5.13 -5.55
CA ASP A 290 -0.22 5.64 -4.51
C ASP A 290 0.53 6.59 -3.55
N ALA A 291 1.78 6.30 -3.17
CA ALA A 291 2.54 7.19 -2.30
C ALA A 291 2.87 8.54 -2.97
N PHE A 292 3.18 8.55 -4.27
CA PHE A 292 3.44 9.80 -5.00
C PHE A 292 2.17 10.65 -5.14
N GLU A 293 1.01 10.03 -5.33
CA GLU A 293 -0.29 10.71 -5.36
C GLU A 293 -0.65 11.32 -3.99
N ASP A 294 -0.49 10.53 -2.92
CA ASP A 294 -0.71 10.97 -1.53
C ASP A 294 0.20 12.15 -1.16
N LEU A 295 1.47 12.10 -1.59
CA LEU A 295 2.44 13.16 -1.33
C LEU A 295 2.26 14.38 -2.23
N GLY A 296 1.68 14.23 -3.41
CA GLY A 296 1.28 15.33 -4.29
C GLY A 296 0.08 16.13 -3.76
N SER A 297 -0.71 15.54 -2.85
CA SER A 297 -1.93 16.13 -2.30
C SER A 297 -2.04 16.01 -0.77
N PRO A 298 -1.07 16.57 0.00
CA PRO A 298 -1.00 16.35 1.43
C PRO A 298 -2.18 16.99 2.20
N PRO A 299 -2.56 16.43 3.37
CA PRO A 299 -3.63 17.00 4.20
C PRO A 299 -3.34 18.45 4.63
N GLN A 300 -4.39 19.28 4.70
CA GLN A 300 -4.29 20.70 5.09
C GLN A 300 -3.53 20.96 6.40
N PRO A 301 -3.68 20.15 7.48
CA PRO A 301 -2.88 20.34 8.69
C PRO A 301 -1.37 20.21 8.45
N VAL A 302 -0.95 19.29 7.56
CA VAL A 302 0.45 19.11 7.18
C VAL A 302 0.92 20.34 6.40
N VAL A 303 0.14 20.78 5.42
CA VAL A 303 0.42 21.98 4.62
C VAL A 303 0.62 23.21 5.51
N ALA A 304 -0.26 23.42 6.49
CA ALA A 304 -0.21 24.56 7.39
C ALA A 304 1.09 24.61 8.21
N VAL A 305 1.59 23.47 8.70
CA VAL A 305 2.86 23.39 9.44
C VAL A 305 4.05 23.65 8.53
N ILE A 306 4.07 23.02 7.36
CA ILE A 306 5.16 23.13 6.39
C ILE A 306 5.28 24.55 5.83
N GLN A 307 4.17 25.21 5.53
CA GLN A 307 4.15 26.56 4.98
C GLN A 307 4.35 27.66 6.04
N ASN A 308 4.36 27.32 7.33
CA ASN A 308 4.53 28.32 8.38
C ASN A 308 5.95 28.92 8.36
N ARG A 309 6.07 30.18 7.96
CA ARG A 309 7.36 30.90 7.88
C ARG A 309 8.05 31.13 9.23
N TRP A 310 7.32 31.02 10.33
CA TRP A 310 7.85 31.27 11.68
C TRP A 310 8.45 30.01 12.32
N LEU A 311 8.23 28.84 11.71
CA LEU A 311 8.78 27.57 12.19
C LEU A 311 10.11 27.26 11.52
N THR A 312 11.08 26.76 12.28
CA THR A 312 12.37 26.31 11.76
C THR A 312 12.22 25.02 10.95
N ALA A 313 13.12 24.78 10.01
CA ALA A 313 13.13 23.57 9.19
C ALA A 313 13.16 22.30 10.05
N GLY A 314 14.05 22.23 11.05
CA GLY A 314 14.13 21.07 11.95
C GLY A 314 12.86 20.83 12.78
N PHE A 315 12.14 21.90 13.17
CA PHE A 315 10.85 21.74 13.83
C PHE A 315 9.79 21.17 12.87
N LYS A 316 9.74 21.68 11.63
CA LYS A 316 8.82 21.18 10.61
C LYS A 316 9.06 19.71 10.29
N GLU A 317 10.31 19.31 10.12
CA GLU A 317 10.71 17.93 9.87
C GLU A 317 10.30 17.01 11.04
N THR A 318 10.55 17.45 12.28
CA THR A 318 10.18 16.69 13.48
C THR A 318 8.66 16.55 13.61
N ALA A 319 7.91 17.63 13.37
CA ALA A 319 6.46 17.62 13.42
C ALA A 319 5.85 16.70 12.35
N LEU A 320 6.40 16.76 11.12
CA LEU A 320 6.00 15.89 10.02
C LEU A 320 6.26 14.41 10.35
N SER A 321 7.46 14.11 10.84
CA SER A 321 7.85 12.75 11.26
C SER A 321 6.94 12.23 12.39
N ALA A 322 6.63 13.07 13.38
CA ALA A 322 5.74 12.69 14.48
C ALA A 322 4.29 12.42 14.00
N ALA A 323 3.80 13.23 13.06
CA ALA A 323 2.48 13.03 12.46
C ALA A 323 2.40 11.71 11.67
N ILE A 324 3.41 11.42 10.84
CA ILE A 324 3.50 10.18 10.06
C ILE A 324 3.61 8.97 11.00
N TRP A 325 4.44 9.04 12.03
CA TRP A 325 4.54 7.98 13.02
C TRP A 325 3.21 7.70 13.75
N SER A 326 2.49 8.77 14.14
CA SER A 326 1.17 8.63 14.77
C SER A 326 0.16 7.96 13.85
N LEU A 327 0.22 8.28 12.55
CA LEU A 327 -0.61 7.66 11.52
C LEU A 327 -0.32 6.16 11.39
N PHE A 328 0.95 5.75 11.27
CA PHE A 328 1.29 4.34 11.16
C PHE A 328 0.98 3.56 12.43
N LYS A 329 1.22 4.15 13.61
CA LYS A 329 0.82 3.56 14.89
C LYS A 329 -0.70 3.31 14.95
N ALA A 330 -1.50 4.25 14.46
CA ALA A 330 -2.95 4.09 14.37
C ALA A 330 -3.33 3.00 13.35
N LYS A 331 -2.72 2.98 12.16
CA LYS A 331 -2.95 1.95 11.13
C LYS A 331 -2.60 0.55 11.63
N LYS A 332 -1.44 0.37 12.29
CA LYS A 332 -1.00 -0.91 12.87
C LYS A 332 -1.98 -1.44 13.92
N ARG A 333 -2.58 -0.57 14.75
CA ARG A 333 -3.60 -0.98 15.74
C ARG A 333 -4.87 -1.53 15.10
N LEU A 334 -5.19 -1.09 13.89
CA LEU A 334 -6.37 -1.50 13.13
C LEU A 334 -6.11 -2.70 12.22
N LEU A 335 -4.89 -3.26 12.23
CA LEU A 335 -4.59 -4.42 11.40
C LEU A 335 -5.29 -5.67 11.91
N PRO A 336 -5.91 -6.46 11.03
CA PRO A 336 -6.46 -7.76 11.40
C PRO A 336 -5.37 -8.74 11.81
N PHE A 337 -4.16 -8.60 11.25
CA PHE A 337 -3.02 -9.47 11.51
C PHE A 337 -1.82 -8.64 12.02
N SER A 338 -1.50 -8.76 13.30
CA SER A 338 -0.43 -7.99 13.95
C SER A 338 0.98 -8.38 13.50
N GLY A 339 1.14 -9.56 12.89
CA GLY A 339 2.38 -10.04 12.25
C GLY A 339 2.17 -10.38 10.78
N GLY A 340 1.20 -9.74 10.13
CA GLY A 340 0.90 -9.95 8.72
C GLY A 340 1.74 -9.11 7.77
N PHE A 341 1.42 -9.20 6.48
CA PHE A 341 2.08 -8.42 5.43
C PHE A 341 2.09 -6.93 5.76
N PHE A 342 0.93 -6.37 6.15
CA PHE A 342 0.84 -4.94 6.44
C PHE A 342 1.58 -4.52 7.71
N ALA A 343 1.82 -5.44 8.65
CA ALA A 343 2.62 -5.14 9.84
C ALA A 343 4.10 -4.92 9.45
N HIS A 344 4.66 -5.82 8.66
CA HIS A 344 6.02 -5.70 8.11
C HIS A 344 6.14 -4.49 7.17
N TYR A 345 5.16 -4.30 6.28
CA TYR A 345 5.10 -3.15 5.38
C TYR A 345 5.08 -1.81 6.14
N TYR A 346 4.22 -1.66 7.17
CA TYR A 346 4.19 -0.43 7.96
C TYR A 346 5.44 -0.24 8.83
N ALA A 347 6.13 -1.31 9.23
CA ALA A 347 7.42 -1.19 9.90
C ALA A 347 8.50 -0.58 8.98
N LEU A 348 8.52 -0.96 7.71
CA LEU A 348 9.37 -0.32 6.70
C LEU A 348 8.93 1.14 6.45
N MET A 349 7.63 1.36 6.21
CA MET A 349 7.12 2.69 5.86
C MET A 349 7.29 3.75 6.96
N GLU A 350 7.31 3.34 8.23
CA GLU A 350 7.66 4.24 9.34
C GLU A 350 9.07 4.85 9.21
N GLN A 351 9.99 4.19 8.50
CA GLN A 351 11.35 4.69 8.26
C GLN A 351 11.42 5.54 6.98
N VAL A 352 10.72 5.11 5.93
CA VAL A 352 10.87 5.67 4.57
C VAL A 352 9.98 6.88 4.33
N VAL A 353 8.73 6.83 4.77
CA VAL A 353 7.75 7.88 4.46
C VAL A 353 8.11 9.23 5.08
N PRO A 354 8.68 9.33 6.30
CA PRO A 354 9.17 10.61 6.81
C PRO A 354 10.24 11.26 5.92
N VAL A 355 11.15 10.46 5.36
CA VAL A 355 12.19 10.93 4.44
C VAL A 355 11.58 11.43 3.14
N LEU A 356 10.69 10.64 2.52
CA LEU A 356 10.02 11.04 1.28
C LEU A 356 9.14 12.28 1.49
N ALA A 357 8.35 12.32 2.57
CA ALA A 357 7.50 13.45 2.87
C ALA A 357 8.32 14.73 3.11
N TRP A 358 9.47 14.62 3.79
CA TRP A 358 10.39 15.75 3.93
C TRP A 358 11.03 16.15 2.60
N GLY A 359 11.38 15.19 1.75
CA GLY A 359 11.90 15.47 0.41
C GLY A 359 10.90 16.21 -0.48
N PHE A 360 9.64 15.77 -0.53
CA PHE A 360 8.65 16.43 -1.40
C PHE A 360 8.12 17.75 -0.83
N LEU A 361 7.89 17.82 0.49
CA LEU A 361 7.19 18.94 1.13
C LEU A 361 8.11 19.87 1.90
N GLY A 362 9.27 19.40 2.33
CA GLY A 362 10.18 20.13 3.17
C GLY A 362 10.91 21.26 2.46
N SER A 363 11.85 21.87 3.18
CA SER A 363 12.65 22.99 2.70
C SER A 363 14.03 22.60 2.17
N ASP A 364 14.35 21.30 2.17
CA ASP A 364 15.61 20.77 1.64
C ASP A 364 15.53 20.67 0.12
N VAL A 365 16.31 21.50 -0.59
CA VAL A 365 16.24 21.60 -2.04
C VAL A 365 16.89 20.40 -2.71
N ASP A 366 18.05 19.96 -2.22
CA ASP A 366 18.81 18.85 -2.81
C ASP A 366 18.02 17.53 -2.66
N LEU A 367 17.46 17.30 -1.47
CA LEU A 367 16.61 16.14 -1.23
C LEU A 367 15.33 16.19 -2.07
N LYS A 368 14.75 17.38 -2.26
CA LYS A 368 13.56 17.56 -3.10
C LYS A 368 13.84 17.26 -4.56
N GLU A 369 14.95 17.73 -5.09
CA GLU A 369 15.39 17.43 -6.46
C GLU A 369 15.58 15.92 -6.63
N MET A 370 16.24 15.25 -5.68
CA MET A 370 16.43 13.80 -5.71
C MET A 370 15.10 13.01 -5.66
N CYS A 371 14.19 13.39 -4.76
CA CYS A 371 12.87 12.75 -4.66
C CYS A 371 12.03 12.96 -5.93
N THR A 372 12.08 14.16 -6.51
CA THR A 372 11.38 14.48 -7.77
C THR A 372 11.96 13.66 -8.92
N PHE A 373 13.29 13.61 -9.05
CA PHE A 373 13.95 12.81 -10.07
C PHE A 373 13.58 11.31 -9.97
N PHE A 374 13.59 10.75 -8.77
CA PHE A 374 13.18 9.35 -8.58
C PHE A 374 11.72 9.10 -8.92
N LYS A 375 10.82 10.01 -8.54
CA LYS A 375 9.42 9.93 -8.95
C LYS A 375 9.31 9.91 -10.48
N ASP A 376 9.98 10.85 -11.15
CA ASP A 376 9.94 10.95 -12.61
C ASP A 376 10.51 9.70 -13.29
N GLU A 377 11.58 9.10 -12.75
CA GLU A 377 12.13 7.85 -13.28
C GLU A 377 11.21 6.65 -13.07
N VAL A 378 10.48 6.57 -11.95
CA VAL A 378 9.48 5.52 -11.72
C VAL A 378 8.29 5.70 -12.67
N GLU A 379 7.77 6.93 -12.82
CA GLU A 379 6.68 7.22 -13.75
C GLU A 379 7.08 6.96 -15.20
N ALA A 380 8.32 7.29 -15.58
CA ALA A 380 8.87 7.00 -16.89
C ALA A 380 9.03 5.49 -17.14
N LEU A 381 9.54 4.73 -16.15
CA LEU A 381 9.61 3.27 -16.22
C LEU A 381 8.23 2.67 -16.45
N VAL A 382 7.22 3.14 -15.72
CA VAL A 382 5.83 2.70 -15.91
C VAL A 382 5.37 3.03 -17.33
N CYS A 383 5.58 4.25 -17.82
CA CYS A 383 5.21 4.60 -19.19
C CYS A 383 5.89 3.69 -20.23
N ASP A 384 7.19 3.38 -20.06
CA ASP A 384 7.95 2.50 -20.95
C ASP A 384 7.40 1.06 -20.95
N MET A 385 6.82 0.58 -19.85
CA MET A 385 6.13 -0.72 -19.82
C MET A 385 4.87 -0.74 -20.70
N PHE A 386 4.13 0.37 -20.79
CA PHE A 386 2.88 0.47 -21.56
C PHE A 386 3.05 0.93 -23.01
N ASP A 387 4.24 1.45 -23.36
CA ASP A 387 4.57 1.94 -24.70
C ASP A 387 5.00 0.78 -25.62
N PRO A 388 4.26 0.48 -26.70
CA PRO A 388 4.62 -0.58 -27.65
C PRO A 388 5.96 -0.37 -28.38
N SER A 389 6.48 0.86 -28.39
CA SER A 389 7.81 1.17 -28.96
C SER A 389 8.96 0.80 -28.01
N ARG A 390 8.67 0.63 -26.73
CA ARG A 390 9.61 0.30 -25.65
C ARG A 390 9.47 -1.13 -25.14
N SER A 391 8.28 -1.71 -25.28
CA SER A 391 7.91 -3.02 -24.76
C SER A 391 7.13 -3.82 -25.80
N ARG A 392 7.65 -4.98 -26.21
CA ARG A 392 7.05 -5.81 -27.27
C ARG A 392 5.97 -6.72 -26.70
N TYR A 393 4.74 -6.53 -27.14
CA TYR A 393 3.58 -7.35 -26.77
C TYR A 393 3.39 -8.56 -27.71
N THR A 394 4.49 -9.16 -28.18
CA THR A 394 4.51 -10.35 -29.03
C THR A 394 4.16 -11.60 -28.22
N ASN A 395 4.91 -11.86 -27.16
CA ASN A 395 4.76 -12.99 -26.24
C ASN A 395 5.30 -12.60 -24.85
N VAL A 396 5.05 -13.44 -23.85
CA VAL A 396 5.42 -13.14 -22.46
C VAL A 396 6.95 -13.03 -22.26
N GLU A 397 7.75 -13.80 -22.99
CA GLU A 397 9.22 -13.77 -22.86
C GLU A 397 9.80 -12.45 -23.36
N ASP A 398 9.40 -12.00 -24.54
CA ASP A 398 9.85 -10.72 -25.11
C ASP A 398 9.46 -9.55 -24.21
N LEU A 399 8.19 -9.51 -23.75
CA LEU A 399 7.72 -8.46 -22.85
C LEU A 399 8.48 -8.47 -21.51
N ALA A 400 8.72 -9.65 -20.94
CA ALA A 400 9.50 -9.79 -19.71
C ALA A 400 10.94 -9.26 -19.89
N LEU A 401 11.60 -9.61 -21.00
CA LEU A 401 12.95 -9.12 -21.30
C LEU A 401 12.99 -7.60 -21.45
N ASP A 402 12.03 -7.02 -22.17
CA ASP A 402 11.96 -5.57 -22.37
C ASP A 402 11.68 -4.84 -21.05
N ILE A 403 10.75 -5.34 -20.22
CA ILE A 403 10.47 -4.79 -18.89
C ILE A 403 11.71 -4.86 -17.99
N LEU A 404 12.45 -5.97 -18.00
CA LEU A 404 13.66 -6.10 -17.21
C LEU A 404 14.74 -5.12 -17.68
N HIS A 405 14.93 -4.99 -19.00
CA HIS A 405 15.90 -4.04 -19.56
C HIS A 405 15.56 -2.60 -19.20
N ASN A 406 14.29 -2.20 -19.33
CA ASN A 406 13.82 -0.88 -18.93
C ASN A 406 14.00 -0.67 -17.42
N SER A 407 13.67 -1.67 -16.60
CA SER A 407 13.88 -1.61 -15.15
C SER A 407 15.36 -1.41 -14.77
N GLN A 408 16.28 -2.09 -15.45
CA GLN A 408 17.72 -1.93 -15.25
C GLN A 408 18.22 -0.54 -15.67
N LEU A 409 17.74 -0.04 -16.81
CA LEU A 409 18.10 1.29 -17.32
C LEU A 409 17.70 2.40 -16.33
N HIS A 410 16.46 2.36 -15.85
CA HIS A 410 15.95 3.34 -14.88
C HIS A 410 16.65 3.19 -13.52
N TYR A 411 16.89 1.96 -13.06
CA TYR A 411 17.68 1.69 -11.86
C TYR A 411 19.09 2.31 -11.94
N ASP A 412 19.80 2.12 -13.05
CA ASP A 412 21.15 2.65 -13.23
C ASP A 412 21.18 4.18 -13.17
N ARG A 413 20.17 4.85 -13.75
CA ARG A 413 20.02 6.32 -13.68
C ARG A 413 19.79 6.80 -12.25
N VAL A 414 18.90 6.14 -11.51
CA VAL A 414 18.65 6.42 -10.10
C VAL A 414 19.93 6.22 -9.28
N CYS A 415 20.67 5.13 -9.49
CA CYS A 415 21.93 4.89 -8.79
C CYS A 415 23.00 5.94 -9.11
N GLN A 416 23.10 6.39 -10.36
CA GLN A 416 24.01 7.47 -10.75
C GLN A 416 23.64 8.79 -10.06
N ALA A 417 22.35 9.13 -10.01
CA ALA A 417 21.86 10.32 -9.34
C ALA A 417 22.15 10.27 -7.82
N LEU A 418 21.82 9.15 -7.16
CA LEU A 418 22.10 8.93 -5.74
C LEU A 418 23.61 9.03 -5.44
N ALA A 419 24.46 8.42 -6.26
CA ALA A 419 25.91 8.52 -6.12
C ALA A 419 26.40 9.97 -6.27
N GLY A 420 25.82 10.72 -7.23
CA GLY A 420 26.11 12.13 -7.45
C GLY A 420 25.77 13.01 -6.25
N ALA A 421 24.59 12.82 -5.65
CA ALA A 421 24.15 13.58 -4.47
C ALA A 421 24.98 13.29 -3.21
N LEU A 422 25.60 12.11 -3.11
CA LEU A 422 26.43 11.73 -1.97
C LEU A 422 27.90 12.19 -2.11
N LEU A 423 28.30 12.73 -3.26
CA LEU A 423 29.63 13.31 -3.44
C LEU A 423 29.69 14.71 -2.81
N PRO A 424 30.78 15.04 -2.07
CA PRO A 424 30.96 16.39 -1.56
C PRO A 424 31.05 17.38 -2.74
N ALA A 425 30.40 18.54 -2.60
CA ALA A 425 30.49 19.61 -3.58
C ALA A 425 31.98 19.95 -3.86
N PRO A 426 32.35 20.20 -5.13
CA PRO A 426 33.72 20.58 -5.46
C PRO A 426 34.11 21.87 -4.69
N PRO A 427 35.38 21.97 -4.26
CA PRO A 427 35.86 23.01 -3.36
C PRO A 427 35.83 24.42 -3.95
#